data_AF-A0A1B6FUT3-F1
#
_entry.id   AF-A0A1B6FUT3-F1
#
_cell.length_a   1.000
_cell.length_b   1.000
_cell.length_c   1.000
_cell.angle_alpha   90.00
_cell.angle_beta   90.00
_cell.angle_gamma   90.00
#
_symmetry.space_group_name_H-M   'P 1'
#
loop_
_entity.id
_entity.type
_entity.pdbx_description
1 polymer ?
#
loop_
_entity_poly.entity_id
_entity_poly.type
_entity_poly.pdbx_seq_one_letter_code
_entity_poly.pdbx_strand_id
1 'polypeptide(L)'
;QAVQEAGEKLMDVSNLGVPEIEQRLKLLNQAWSELKQLAATRGQKLDESLTYQQFLAKVEEEEAWISEKQQLLSVEDYGDTMAAVQGLLKKQDAFETDFAAHRDRCADICNAGAKLTEANNHHTDSIAQRCHQLQNKLENLCALAARRKARLMDNSAYLQFMWKADVVESWIADKETHVRSEEYGRDLSTVQTLLTKQETFDAGLHAFEHEGIQNITALKDQLIEAKHDQTPAILKRHADVIARWQKLLGDSNTRKQRLLQMQEQFRQIEELYLTFAKKASAFNSWFENAEEDLTDPVRCNSIEEIRALRDAHAQFQASLSSAQADFEALADLDQQIKSFNVGANPYTWFTMEALEDTWRNLQKIIKERDIELAKEAQRQEENDKLRKEFAKHANAFHQWLTETRTSMMEGSGSLEQQLEATKRKAAEV
;
A
#
# COMPACT_ATOMS: atom_id res chain seq x y z
N GLN A 1 -60.52 60.20 72.18
CA GLN A 1 -60.33 59.98 73.63
C GLN A 1 -60.62 61.25 74.43
N ALA A 2 -59.77 62.29 74.42
CA ALA A 2 -60.04 63.53 75.17
C ALA A 2 -61.39 64.22 74.85
N VAL A 3 -61.83 64.22 73.58
CA VAL A 3 -63.12 64.78 73.14
C VAL A 3 -64.32 63.93 73.59
N GLN A 4 -64.15 62.59 73.70
CA GLN A 4 -65.18 61.70 74.22
C GLN A 4 -65.37 61.90 75.73
N GLU A 5 -64.25 61.92 76.48
CA GLU A 5 -64.27 62.15 77.93
C GLU A 5 -64.85 63.53 78.28
N ALA A 6 -64.57 64.56 77.48
CA ALA A 6 -65.17 65.89 77.66
C ALA A 6 -66.66 65.89 77.33
N GLY A 7 -67.09 65.16 76.29
CA GLY A 7 -68.50 65.01 75.93
C GLY A 7 -69.31 64.23 76.96
N GLU A 8 -68.76 63.14 77.50
CA GLU A 8 -69.33 62.36 78.60
C GLU A 8 -69.50 63.21 79.86
N LYS A 9 -68.47 63.96 80.26
CA LYS A 9 -68.55 64.90 81.39
C LYS A 9 -69.58 66.02 81.16
N LEU A 10 -69.72 66.53 79.94
CA LEU A 10 -70.72 67.55 79.60
C LEU A 10 -72.15 67.01 79.71
N MET A 11 -72.38 65.74 79.35
CA MET A 11 -73.67 65.06 79.52
C MET A 11 -73.97 64.75 81.00
N ASP A 12 -72.96 64.41 81.79
CA ASP A 12 -73.10 64.14 83.24
C ASP A 12 -73.36 65.40 84.08
N VAL A 13 -72.75 66.54 83.71
CA VAL A 13 -72.79 67.78 84.50
C VAL A 13 -73.91 68.73 84.06
N SER A 14 -74.33 68.70 82.79
CA SER A 14 -75.33 69.60 82.20
C SER A 14 -76.46 68.81 81.55
N ASN A 15 -77.66 68.86 82.14
CA ASN A 15 -78.87 68.17 81.64
C ASN A 15 -79.49 68.82 80.38
N LEU A 16 -78.73 69.65 79.67
CA LEU A 16 -79.15 70.42 78.48
C LEU A 16 -78.46 69.89 77.23
N GLY A 17 -79.23 69.60 76.17
CA GLY A 17 -78.68 69.23 74.85
C GLY A 17 -78.07 67.83 74.77
N VAL A 18 -78.26 66.98 75.78
CA VAL A 18 -77.73 65.60 75.86
C VAL A 18 -77.96 64.78 74.58
N PRO A 19 -79.17 64.76 73.95
CA PRO A 19 -79.39 64.00 72.72
C PRO A 19 -78.53 64.48 71.55
N GLU A 20 -78.25 65.78 71.48
CA GLU A 20 -77.46 66.38 70.40
C GLU A 20 -75.96 66.13 70.61
N ILE A 21 -75.49 66.16 71.87
CA ILE A 21 -74.12 65.80 72.24
C ILE A 21 -73.87 64.31 71.96
N GLU A 22 -74.79 63.43 72.33
CA GLU A 22 -74.72 61.99 72.07
C GLU A 22 -74.69 61.68 70.56
N GLN A 23 -75.56 62.33 69.78
CA GLN A 23 -75.58 62.19 68.32
C GLN A 23 -74.26 62.66 67.68
N ARG A 24 -73.70 63.79 68.11
CA ARG A 24 -72.42 64.30 67.60
C ARG A 24 -71.23 63.40 67.98
N LEU A 25 -71.21 62.86 69.20
CA LEU A 25 -70.19 61.89 69.63
C LEU A 25 -70.28 60.58 68.82
N LYS A 26 -71.50 60.12 68.54
CA LYS A 26 -71.73 58.94 67.68
C LYS A 26 -71.23 59.16 66.26
N LEU A 27 -71.55 60.30 65.65
CA LEU A 27 -71.06 60.68 64.31
C LEU A 27 -69.53 60.82 64.29
N LEU A 28 -68.93 61.42 65.32
CA LEU A 28 -67.47 61.53 65.44
C LEU A 28 -66.80 60.15 65.54
N ASN A 29 -67.35 59.23 66.33
CA ASN A 29 -66.83 57.87 66.43
C ASN A 29 -66.96 57.10 65.11
N GLN A 30 -68.07 57.28 64.39
CA GLN A 30 -68.26 56.69 63.08
C GLN A 30 -67.23 57.24 62.07
N ALA A 31 -67.10 58.56 61.98
CA ALA A 31 -66.12 59.21 61.10
C ALA A 31 -64.67 58.83 61.45
N TRP A 32 -64.34 58.67 62.73
CA TRP A 32 -63.02 58.22 63.18
C TRP A 32 -62.76 56.75 62.83
N SER A 33 -63.77 55.89 62.95
CA SER A 33 -63.71 54.49 62.53
C SER A 33 -63.50 54.37 61.02
N GLU A 34 -64.28 55.13 60.24
CA GLU A 34 -64.14 55.22 58.79
C GLU A 34 -62.75 55.74 58.38
N LEU A 35 -62.25 56.80 59.04
CA LEU A 35 -60.90 57.32 58.77
C LEU A 35 -59.81 56.28 59.08
N LYS A 36 -59.94 55.54 60.19
CA LYS A 36 -59.02 54.44 60.52
C LYS A 36 -59.04 53.33 59.48
N GLN A 37 -60.23 52.94 59.03
CA GLN A 37 -60.38 51.96 57.95
C GLN A 37 -59.74 52.46 56.65
N LEU A 38 -60.03 53.69 56.24
CA LEU A 38 -59.44 54.32 55.05
C LEU A 38 -57.91 54.41 55.15
N ALA A 39 -57.37 54.78 56.32
CA ALA A 39 -55.93 54.84 56.56
C ALA A 39 -55.29 53.44 56.50
N ALA A 40 -55.93 52.42 57.09
CA ALA A 40 -55.47 51.03 57.02
C ALA A 40 -55.50 50.49 55.58
N THR A 41 -56.58 50.71 54.83
CA THR A 41 -56.68 50.35 53.41
C THR A 41 -55.63 51.09 52.57
N ARG A 42 -55.39 52.38 52.85
CA ARG A 42 -54.33 53.14 52.16
C ARG A 42 -52.95 52.56 52.47
N GLY A 43 -52.68 52.21 53.73
CA GLY A 43 -51.43 51.57 54.14
C GLY A 43 -51.21 50.24 53.43
N GLN A 44 -52.23 49.38 53.38
CA GLN A 44 -52.19 48.11 52.67
C GLN A 44 -51.90 48.31 51.17
N LYS A 45 -52.61 49.23 50.51
CA LYS A 45 -52.37 49.53 49.09
C LYS A 45 -50.95 50.05 48.83
N LEU A 46 -50.38 50.86 49.73
CA LEU A 46 -49.01 51.34 49.57
C LEU A 46 -47.98 50.20 49.69
N ASP A 47 -48.21 49.25 50.60
CA ASP A 47 -47.36 48.06 50.76
C ASP A 47 -47.46 47.12 49.54
N GLU A 48 -48.68 46.93 49.02
CA GLU A 48 -48.93 46.20 47.77
C GLU A 48 -48.24 46.85 46.57
N SER A 49 -48.30 48.20 46.46
CA SER A 49 -47.62 48.95 45.41
C SER A 49 -46.09 48.89 45.54
N LEU A 50 -45.55 48.98 46.77
CA LEU A 50 -44.11 48.83 47.01
C LEU A 50 -43.61 47.47 46.54
N THR A 51 -44.32 46.41 46.91
CA THR A 51 -43.98 45.03 46.52
C THR A 51 -44.10 44.83 45.01
N TYR A 52 -45.11 45.42 44.37
CA TYR A 52 -45.25 45.42 42.92
C TYR A 52 -44.09 46.15 42.21
N GLN A 53 -43.65 47.30 42.72
CA GLN A 53 -42.50 48.02 42.16
C GLN A 53 -41.19 47.21 42.28
N GLN A 54 -40.98 46.52 43.41
CA GLN A 54 -39.84 45.61 43.58
C GLN A 54 -39.88 44.43 42.61
N PHE A 55 -41.07 43.88 42.36
CA PHE A 55 -41.28 42.85 41.34
C PHE A 55 -40.94 43.38 39.93
N LEU A 56 -41.45 44.56 39.56
CA LEU A 56 -41.17 45.18 38.26
C LEU A 56 -39.67 45.41 38.03
N ALA A 57 -38.96 45.92 39.03
CA ALA A 57 -37.51 46.16 38.93
C ALA A 57 -36.74 44.86 38.58
N LYS A 58 -37.13 43.73 39.21
CA LYS A 58 -36.54 42.41 38.89
C LYS A 58 -36.88 41.93 37.48
N VAL A 59 -38.12 42.16 37.03
CA VAL A 59 -38.52 41.83 35.65
C VAL A 59 -37.70 42.64 34.65
N GLU A 60 -37.55 43.95 34.87
CA GLU A 60 -36.81 44.86 33.97
C GLU A 60 -35.32 44.50 33.90
N GLU A 61 -34.71 44.09 35.01
CA GLU A 61 -33.32 43.62 35.05
C GLU A 61 -33.12 42.39 34.14
N GLU A 62 -33.99 41.37 34.28
CA GLU A 62 -33.91 40.17 33.44
C GLU A 62 -34.28 40.47 31.97
N GLU A 63 -35.27 41.33 31.71
CA GLU A 63 -35.60 41.74 30.35
C GLU A 63 -34.46 42.50 29.65
N ALA A 64 -33.73 43.34 30.39
CA ALA A 64 -32.57 44.05 29.86
C ALA A 64 -31.45 43.06 29.47
N TRP A 65 -31.17 42.09 30.34
CA TRP A 65 -30.21 41.03 30.05
C TRP A 65 -30.63 40.19 28.83
N ILE A 66 -31.89 39.76 28.77
CA ILE A 66 -32.40 38.98 27.62
C ILE A 66 -32.23 39.79 26.32
N SER A 67 -32.56 41.08 26.34
CA SER A 67 -32.47 41.94 25.16
C SER A 67 -31.03 42.11 24.68
N GLU A 68 -30.07 42.29 25.60
CA GLU A 68 -28.64 42.34 25.29
C GLU A 68 -28.18 41.04 24.61
N LYS A 69 -28.53 39.88 25.18
CA LYS A 69 -28.12 38.58 24.64
C LYS A 69 -28.80 38.25 23.31
N GLN A 70 -30.07 38.62 23.13
CA GLN A 70 -30.75 38.49 21.85
C GLN A 70 -30.01 39.25 20.74
N GLN A 71 -29.53 40.46 21.01
CA GLN A 71 -28.74 41.23 20.04
C GLN A 71 -27.42 40.53 19.71
N LEU A 72 -26.69 40.03 20.71
CA LEU A 72 -25.42 39.31 20.47
C LEU A 72 -25.61 38.02 19.63
N LEU A 73 -26.69 37.27 19.87
CA LEU A 73 -26.97 36.04 19.13
C LEU A 73 -27.46 36.29 17.69
N SER A 74 -27.89 37.51 17.37
CA SER A 74 -28.36 37.87 16.03
C SER A 74 -27.25 37.91 14.97
N VAL A 75 -25.98 37.95 15.38
CA VAL A 75 -24.82 37.94 14.48
C VAL A 75 -24.61 36.55 13.88
N GLU A 76 -24.86 36.37 12.59
CA GLU A 76 -24.67 35.10 11.87
C GLU A 76 -23.19 34.82 11.51
N ASP A 77 -22.33 34.72 12.53
CA ASP A 77 -20.94 34.23 12.39
C ASP A 77 -20.82 32.84 13.01
N TYR A 78 -20.38 31.88 12.18
CA TYR A 78 -20.18 30.47 12.56
C TYR A 78 -18.72 30.02 12.47
N GLY A 79 -17.79 30.91 12.10
CA GLY A 79 -16.37 30.61 11.93
C GLY A 79 -16.02 29.98 10.57
N ASP A 80 -14.83 30.28 10.07
CA ASP A 80 -14.29 29.81 8.78
C ASP A 80 -13.23 28.71 8.93
N THR A 81 -12.75 28.48 10.16
CA THR A 81 -11.72 27.49 10.49
C THR A 81 -12.15 26.62 11.67
N MET A 82 -11.56 25.42 11.77
CA MET A 82 -11.78 24.51 12.89
C MET A 82 -11.50 25.19 14.25
N ALA A 83 -10.46 26.02 14.33
CA ALA A 83 -10.16 26.75 15.56
C ALA A 83 -11.22 27.81 15.88
N ALA A 84 -11.68 28.57 14.88
CA ALA A 84 -12.69 29.61 15.06
C ALA A 84 -14.04 29.01 15.51
N VAL A 85 -14.55 27.98 14.83
CA VAL A 85 -15.83 27.35 15.19
C VAL A 85 -15.78 26.70 16.57
N GLN A 86 -14.66 26.08 16.95
CA GLN A 86 -14.48 25.52 18.30
C GLN A 86 -14.44 26.61 19.38
N GLY A 87 -13.85 27.76 19.08
CA GLY A 87 -13.91 28.93 19.97
C GLY A 87 -15.33 29.46 20.15
N LEU A 88 -16.11 29.51 19.06
CA LEU A 88 -17.51 29.94 19.09
C LEU A 88 -18.41 28.93 19.83
N LEU A 89 -18.20 27.63 19.66
CA LEU A 89 -18.90 26.58 20.42
C LEU A 89 -18.62 26.71 21.92
N LYS A 90 -17.37 26.93 22.33
CA LYS A 90 -17.05 27.19 23.74
C LYS A 90 -17.74 28.43 24.30
N LYS A 91 -17.82 29.52 23.52
CA LYS A 91 -18.58 30.72 23.90
C LYS A 91 -20.09 30.41 24.01
N GLN A 92 -20.62 29.57 23.13
CA GLN A 92 -22.00 29.12 23.18
C GLN A 92 -22.29 28.28 24.44
N ASP A 93 -21.39 27.37 24.82
CA ASP A 93 -21.53 26.57 26.04
C ASP A 93 -21.49 27.44 27.31
N ALA A 94 -20.61 28.46 27.33
CA ALA A 94 -20.56 29.44 28.41
C ALA A 94 -21.87 30.24 28.48
N PHE A 95 -22.38 30.71 27.33
CA PHE A 95 -23.69 31.36 27.26
C PHE A 95 -24.82 30.46 27.77
N GLU A 96 -24.84 29.17 27.42
CA GLU A 96 -25.87 28.23 27.88
C GLU A 96 -25.84 28.01 29.39
N THR A 97 -24.64 28.03 29.98
CA THR A 97 -24.45 27.96 31.43
C THR A 97 -25.05 29.21 32.12
N ASP A 98 -24.72 30.40 31.62
CA ASP A 98 -25.28 31.65 32.13
C ASP A 98 -26.82 31.68 31.93
N PHE A 99 -27.29 31.28 30.75
CA PHE A 99 -28.71 31.24 30.41
C PHE A 99 -29.52 30.33 31.33
N ALA A 100 -28.97 29.20 31.79
CA ALA A 100 -29.63 28.34 32.76
C ALA A 100 -29.90 29.09 34.08
N ALA A 101 -28.91 29.81 34.61
CA ALA A 101 -29.08 30.60 35.83
C ALA A 101 -30.13 31.72 35.67
N HIS A 102 -30.14 32.41 34.52
CA HIS A 102 -31.14 33.43 34.21
C HIS A 102 -32.55 32.85 34.01
N ARG A 103 -32.66 31.65 33.43
CA ARG A 103 -33.94 30.92 33.32
C ARG A 103 -34.51 30.62 34.70
N ASP A 104 -33.69 30.15 35.64
CA ASP A 104 -34.13 29.87 37.01
C ASP A 104 -34.58 31.15 37.72
N ARG A 105 -33.85 32.26 37.56
CA ARG A 105 -34.28 33.58 38.09
C ARG A 105 -35.60 34.05 37.50
N CYS A 106 -35.81 33.90 36.19
CA CYS A 106 -37.08 34.24 35.56
C CYS A 106 -38.24 33.39 36.11
N ALA A 107 -38.00 32.10 36.37
CA ALA A 107 -38.99 31.22 36.99
C ALA A 107 -39.31 31.68 38.43
N ASP A 108 -38.31 32.04 39.22
CA ASP A 108 -38.50 32.57 40.58
C ASP A 108 -39.27 33.90 40.60
N ILE A 109 -38.99 34.80 39.65
CA ILE A 109 -39.73 36.06 39.48
C ILE A 109 -41.20 35.77 39.12
N CYS A 110 -41.45 34.83 38.20
CA CYS A 110 -42.81 34.45 37.84
C CYS A 110 -43.56 33.81 39.03
N ASN A 111 -42.89 32.96 39.81
CA ASN A 111 -43.43 32.37 41.03
C ASN A 111 -43.75 33.44 42.08
N ALA A 112 -42.90 34.46 42.23
CA ALA A 112 -43.18 35.60 43.10
C ALA A 112 -44.40 36.41 42.60
N GLY A 113 -44.50 36.63 41.29
CA GLY A 113 -45.67 37.28 40.67
C GLY A 113 -46.97 36.51 40.88
N ALA A 114 -46.93 35.17 40.79
CA ALA A 114 -48.07 34.31 41.08
C ALA A 114 -48.54 34.46 42.54
N LYS A 115 -47.61 34.48 43.52
CA LYS A 115 -47.94 34.73 44.93
C LYS A 115 -48.57 36.11 45.17
N LEU A 116 -48.12 37.15 44.46
CA LEU A 116 -48.72 38.48 44.54
C LEU A 116 -50.15 38.50 43.99
N THR A 117 -50.40 37.72 42.95
CA THR A 117 -51.72 37.53 42.35
C THR A 117 -52.66 36.78 43.32
N GLU A 118 -52.17 35.70 43.94
CA GLU A 118 -52.92 34.94 44.97
C GLU A 118 -53.26 35.79 46.20
N ALA A 119 -52.39 36.75 46.56
CA ALA A 119 -52.62 37.70 47.64
C ALA A 119 -53.62 38.82 47.28
N ASN A 120 -54.27 38.76 46.11
CA ASN A 120 -55.18 39.80 45.60
C ASN A 120 -54.55 41.21 45.55
N ASN A 121 -53.29 41.31 45.15
CA ASN A 121 -52.66 42.60 44.88
C ASN A 121 -53.46 43.35 43.81
N HIS A 122 -53.72 44.65 44.01
CA HIS A 122 -54.51 45.45 43.08
C HIS A 122 -53.88 45.65 41.68
N HIS A 123 -52.65 45.19 41.45
CA HIS A 123 -51.96 45.16 40.16
C HIS A 123 -51.95 43.80 39.45
N THR A 124 -52.82 42.86 39.85
CA THR A 124 -52.87 41.48 39.34
C THR A 124 -52.74 41.35 37.82
N ASP A 125 -53.53 42.09 37.03
CA ASP A 125 -53.50 42.01 35.55
C ASP A 125 -52.12 42.38 34.98
N SER A 126 -51.50 43.43 35.52
CA SER A 126 -50.17 43.88 35.10
C SER A 126 -49.11 42.84 35.46
N ILE A 127 -49.17 42.27 36.67
CA ILE A 127 -48.23 41.22 37.11
C ILE A 127 -48.30 40.01 36.18
N ALA A 128 -49.50 39.51 35.89
CA ALA A 128 -49.71 38.40 34.98
C ALA A 128 -49.18 38.71 33.56
N GLN A 129 -49.46 39.91 33.05
CA GLN A 129 -48.97 40.35 31.74
C GLN A 129 -47.43 40.41 31.69
N ARG A 130 -46.77 40.95 32.72
CA ARG A 130 -45.31 41.06 32.78
C ARG A 130 -44.63 39.69 32.90
N CYS A 131 -45.18 38.77 33.69
CA CYS A 131 -44.70 37.38 33.74
C CYS A 131 -44.78 36.71 32.36
N HIS A 132 -45.91 36.87 31.66
CA HIS A 132 -46.09 36.28 30.33
C HIS A 132 -45.11 36.88 29.30
N GLN A 133 -44.89 38.19 29.33
CA GLN A 133 -43.91 38.86 28.44
C GLN A 133 -42.48 38.37 28.70
N LEU A 134 -42.09 38.23 29.97
CA LEU A 134 -40.77 37.73 30.35
C LEU A 134 -40.56 36.29 29.85
N GLN A 135 -41.56 35.42 30.04
CA GLN A 135 -41.52 34.04 29.56
C GLN A 135 -41.39 33.97 28.03
N ASN A 136 -42.20 34.72 27.30
CA ASN A 136 -42.12 34.77 25.83
C ASN A 136 -40.74 35.25 25.34
N LYS A 137 -40.15 36.25 25.98
CA LYS A 137 -38.78 36.73 25.66
C LYS A 137 -37.72 35.66 25.93
N LEU A 138 -37.86 34.93 27.04
CA LEU A 138 -36.95 33.85 27.41
C LEU A 138 -37.04 32.66 26.43
N GLU A 139 -38.25 32.28 26.02
CA GLU A 139 -38.49 31.24 25.01
C GLU A 139 -37.87 31.62 23.66
N ASN A 140 -38.06 32.87 23.22
CA ASN A 140 -37.44 33.37 21.99
C ASN A 140 -35.90 33.32 22.07
N LEU A 141 -35.31 33.73 23.20
CA LEU A 141 -33.86 33.64 23.40
C LEU A 141 -33.37 32.18 23.38
N CYS A 142 -34.13 31.26 23.99
CA CYS A 142 -33.84 29.83 23.95
C CYS A 142 -33.83 29.28 22.51
N ALA A 143 -34.82 29.65 21.70
CA ALA A 143 -34.93 29.22 20.30
C ALA A 143 -33.76 29.76 19.45
N LEU A 144 -33.38 31.02 19.65
CA LEU A 144 -32.22 31.62 18.99
C LEU A 144 -30.91 30.92 19.36
N ALA A 145 -30.70 30.66 20.65
CA ALA A 145 -29.53 29.94 21.15
C ALA A 145 -29.43 28.52 20.57
N ALA A 146 -30.54 27.77 20.60
CA ALA A 146 -30.60 26.42 20.04
C ALA A 146 -30.31 26.41 18.53
N ARG A 147 -30.89 27.36 17.77
CA ARG A 147 -30.61 27.52 16.35
C ARG A 147 -29.15 27.84 16.08
N ARG A 148 -28.56 28.76 16.85
CA ARG A 148 -27.13 29.12 16.73
C ARG A 148 -26.23 27.92 17.00
N LYS A 149 -26.50 27.17 18.07
CA LYS A 149 -25.75 25.94 18.40
C LYS A 149 -25.83 24.92 17.28
N ALA A 150 -27.03 24.65 16.75
CA ALA A 150 -27.21 23.74 15.63
C ALA A 150 -26.37 24.16 14.41
N ARG A 151 -26.39 25.44 14.04
CA ARG A 151 -25.58 25.98 12.92
C ARG A 151 -24.07 25.90 13.18
N LEU A 152 -23.61 26.14 14.41
CA LEU A 152 -22.19 25.99 14.77
C LEU A 152 -21.75 24.53 14.69
N MET A 153 -22.57 23.58 15.16
CA MET A 153 -22.27 22.15 15.08
C MET A 153 -22.24 21.66 13.63
N ASP A 154 -23.21 22.10 12.81
CA ASP A 154 -23.30 21.80 11.38
C ASP A 154 -22.04 22.28 10.62
N ASN A 155 -21.65 23.55 10.84
CA ASN A 155 -20.43 24.11 10.26
C ASN A 155 -19.16 23.41 10.77
N SER A 156 -19.11 23.03 12.05
CA SER A 156 -17.98 22.27 12.61
C SER A 156 -17.83 20.90 11.94
N ALA A 157 -18.94 20.20 11.67
CA ALA A 157 -18.92 18.91 10.99
C ALA A 157 -18.46 19.07 9.53
N TYR A 158 -18.90 20.12 8.84
CA TYR A 158 -18.44 20.44 7.48
C TYR A 158 -16.93 20.74 7.43
N LEU A 159 -16.43 21.60 8.31
CA LEU A 159 -14.99 21.91 8.38
C LEU A 159 -14.15 20.68 8.75
N GLN A 160 -14.67 19.78 9.59
CA GLN A 160 -14.02 18.52 9.89
C GLN A 160 -13.91 17.62 8.64
N PHE A 161 -14.96 17.51 7.85
CA PHE A 161 -14.94 16.78 6.57
C PHE A 161 -13.90 17.39 5.61
N MET A 162 -13.91 18.72 5.44
CA MET A 162 -12.99 19.42 4.54
C MET A 162 -11.52 19.17 4.95
N TRP A 163 -11.21 19.36 6.24
CA TRP A 163 -9.86 19.11 6.75
C TRP A 163 -9.42 17.65 6.56
N LYS A 164 -10.32 16.68 6.83
CA LYS A 164 -10.02 15.26 6.62
C LYS A 164 -9.80 14.92 5.15
N ALA A 165 -10.57 15.52 4.25
CA ALA A 165 -10.38 15.37 2.81
C ALA A 165 -8.99 15.88 2.39
N ASP A 166 -8.57 17.05 2.88
CA ASP A 166 -7.25 17.60 2.57
C ASP A 166 -6.10 16.72 3.09
N VAL A 167 -6.25 16.15 4.29
CA VAL A 167 -5.29 15.17 4.83
C VAL A 167 -5.19 13.94 3.93
N VAL A 168 -6.33 13.41 3.47
CA VAL A 168 -6.37 12.27 2.55
C VAL A 168 -5.72 12.61 1.21
N GLU A 169 -6.02 13.78 0.63
CA GLU A 169 -5.43 14.19 -0.64
C GLU A 169 -3.93 14.39 -0.57
N SER A 170 -3.43 14.97 0.51
CA SER A 170 -2.00 15.13 0.77
C SER A 170 -1.31 13.76 0.85
N TRP A 171 -1.92 12.82 1.57
CA TRP A 171 -1.42 11.45 1.67
C TRP A 171 -1.39 10.75 0.30
N ILE A 172 -2.46 10.86 -0.48
CA ILE A 172 -2.53 10.31 -1.84
C ILE A 172 -1.44 10.92 -2.73
N ALA A 173 -1.26 12.24 -2.67
CA ALA A 173 -0.25 12.94 -3.46
C ALA A 173 1.17 12.42 -3.17
N ASP A 174 1.48 12.17 -1.90
CA ASP A 174 2.76 11.58 -1.49
C ASP A 174 2.94 10.18 -2.09
N LYS A 175 1.92 9.32 -2.04
CA LYS A 175 2.00 7.96 -2.58
C LYS A 175 2.01 7.87 -4.10
N GLU A 176 1.36 8.81 -4.79
CA GLU A 176 1.44 8.93 -6.25
C GLU A 176 2.88 9.18 -6.73
N THR A 177 3.74 9.83 -5.93
CA THR A 177 5.16 9.99 -6.30
C THR A 177 5.89 8.64 -6.32
N HIS A 178 5.56 7.73 -5.41
CA HIS A 178 6.19 6.41 -5.32
C HIS A 178 5.83 5.53 -6.51
N VAL A 179 4.54 5.49 -6.87
CA VAL A 179 4.04 4.64 -7.95
C VAL A 179 4.52 5.10 -9.33
N ARG A 180 4.84 6.39 -9.49
CA ARG A 180 5.44 6.95 -10.70
C ARG A 180 6.89 6.54 -10.96
N SER A 181 7.55 5.85 -10.03
CA SER A 181 8.89 5.34 -10.27
C SER A 181 8.88 4.41 -11.51
N GLU A 182 9.87 4.57 -12.38
CA GLU A 182 10.12 3.70 -13.54
C GLU A 182 11.23 2.67 -13.25
N GLU A 183 11.64 2.52 -12.00
CA GLU A 183 12.61 1.50 -11.60
C GLU A 183 11.93 0.13 -11.47
N TYR A 184 12.36 -0.84 -12.29
CA TYR A 184 11.83 -2.22 -12.28
C TYR A 184 12.89 -3.27 -11.93
N GLY A 185 14.11 -2.85 -11.56
CA GLY A 185 15.23 -3.75 -11.28
C GLY A 185 16.01 -4.12 -12.53
N ARG A 186 17.21 -4.69 -12.32
CA ARG A 186 18.18 -5.03 -13.37
C ARG A 186 18.58 -6.51 -13.38
N ASP A 187 18.18 -7.23 -12.34
CA ASP A 187 18.46 -8.63 -12.09
C ASP A 187 17.36 -9.21 -11.19
N LEU A 188 17.31 -10.54 -11.04
CA LEU A 188 16.27 -11.21 -10.27
C LEU A 188 16.20 -10.74 -8.81
N SER A 189 17.35 -10.49 -8.18
CA SER A 189 17.45 -10.07 -6.78
C SER A 189 16.88 -8.67 -6.54
N THR A 190 17.25 -7.72 -7.41
CA THR A 190 16.75 -6.33 -7.35
C THR A 190 15.25 -6.26 -7.62
N VAL A 191 14.73 -7.04 -8.58
CA VAL A 191 13.28 -7.13 -8.84
C VAL A 191 12.54 -7.72 -7.64
N GLN A 192 13.05 -8.80 -7.05
CA GLN A 192 12.47 -9.42 -5.86
C GLN A 192 12.39 -8.42 -4.69
N THR A 193 13.44 -7.64 -4.50
CA THR A 193 13.48 -6.59 -3.47
C THR A 193 12.43 -5.51 -3.73
N LEU A 194 12.25 -5.10 -4.99
CA LEU A 194 11.22 -4.13 -5.38
C LEU A 194 9.80 -4.70 -5.21
N LEU A 195 9.58 -5.98 -5.48
CA LEU A 195 8.30 -6.65 -5.23
C LEU A 195 7.95 -6.66 -3.74
N THR A 196 8.89 -6.99 -2.85
CA THR A 196 8.65 -6.93 -1.40
C THR A 196 8.34 -5.51 -0.93
N LYS A 197 9.01 -4.50 -1.49
CA LYS A 197 8.68 -3.09 -1.23
C LYS A 197 7.27 -2.74 -1.72
N GLN A 198 6.89 -3.23 -2.90
CA GLN A 198 5.55 -3.04 -3.47
C GLN A 198 4.46 -3.71 -2.62
N GLU A 199 4.70 -4.91 -2.08
CA GLU A 199 3.77 -5.59 -1.17
C GLU A 199 3.58 -4.80 0.14
N THR A 200 4.67 -4.28 0.70
CA THR A 200 4.61 -3.41 1.89
C THR A 200 3.82 -2.13 1.60
N PHE A 201 4.00 -1.55 0.41
CA PHE A 201 3.25 -0.39 -0.05
C PHE A 201 1.76 -0.70 -0.22
N ASP A 202 1.41 -1.83 -0.84
CA ASP A 202 0.03 -2.29 -1.03
C ASP A 202 -0.66 -2.54 0.32
N ALA A 203 0.04 -3.13 1.29
CA ALA A 203 -0.47 -3.30 2.65
C ALA A 203 -0.76 -1.94 3.33
N GLY A 204 0.12 -0.95 3.11
CA GLY A 204 -0.09 0.43 3.56
C GLY A 204 -1.32 1.09 2.93
N LEU A 205 -1.57 0.85 1.64
CA LEU A 205 -2.78 1.31 0.95
C LEU A 205 -4.04 0.69 1.59
N HIS A 206 -4.04 -0.61 1.83
CA HIS A 206 -5.18 -1.30 2.45
C HIS A 206 -5.45 -0.79 3.88
N ALA A 207 -4.41 -0.52 4.68
CA ALA A 207 -4.60 0.06 6.01
C ALA A 207 -5.23 1.46 5.92
N PHE A 208 -4.74 2.29 5.00
CA PHE A 208 -5.22 3.65 4.83
C PHE A 208 -6.65 3.73 4.26
N GLU A 209 -7.10 2.72 3.51
CA GLU A 209 -8.49 2.65 3.03
C GLU A 209 -9.50 2.72 4.19
N HIS A 210 -9.23 1.99 5.28
CA HIS A 210 -10.08 2.01 6.47
C HIS A 210 -9.97 3.31 7.26
N GLU A 211 -8.75 3.81 7.49
CA GLU A 211 -8.53 4.97 8.34
C GLU A 211 -8.89 6.31 7.67
N GLY A 212 -8.62 6.43 6.37
CA GLY A 212 -8.81 7.64 5.59
C GLY A 212 -10.09 7.60 4.77
N ILE A 213 -10.19 6.66 3.82
CA ILE A 213 -11.24 6.66 2.79
C ILE A 213 -12.62 6.37 3.39
N GLN A 214 -12.73 5.35 4.25
CA GLN A 214 -14.00 5.04 4.92
C GLN A 214 -14.43 6.15 5.89
N ASN A 215 -13.47 6.77 6.57
CA ASN A 215 -13.73 7.88 7.49
C ASN A 215 -14.32 9.10 6.77
N ILE A 216 -13.68 9.58 5.70
CA ILE A 216 -14.23 10.72 4.92
C ILE A 216 -15.59 10.39 4.31
N THR A 217 -15.81 9.12 3.95
CA THR A 217 -17.10 8.65 3.41
C THR A 217 -18.19 8.73 4.47
N ALA A 218 -17.90 8.25 5.69
CA ALA A 218 -18.83 8.35 6.81
C ALA A 218 -19.16 9.79 7.19
N LEU A 219 -18.16 10.68 7.24
CA LEU A 219 -18.38 12.11 7.51
C LEU A 219 -19.26 12.77 6.44
N LYS A 220 -19.00 12.46 5.16
CA LYS A 220 -19.83 12.91 4.03
C LYS A 220 -21.26 12.40 4.16
N ASP A 221 -21.46 11.12 4.51
CA ASP A 221 -22.80 10.54 4.67
C ASP A 221 -23.57 11.18 5.82
N GLN A 222 -22.91 11.45 6.96
CA GLN A 222 -23.49 12.17 8.09
C GLN A 222 -23.98 13.58 7.70
N LEU A 223 -23.19 14.32 6.92
CA LEU A 223 -23.56 15.66 6.45
C LEU A 223 -24.73 15.62 5.45
N ILE A 224 -24.79 14.59 4.60
CA ILE A 224 -25.90 14.40 3.65
C ILE A 224 -27.19 14.05 4.40
N GLU A 225 -27.10 13.14 5.38
CA GLU A 225 -28.24 12.75 6.21
C GLU A 225 -28.78 13.95 7.01
N ALA A 226 -27.88 14.80 7.51
CA ALA A 226 -28.20 16.07 8.15
C ALA A 226 -28.76 17.14 7.19
N LYS A 227 -28.76 16.90 5.88
CA LYS A 227 -29.19 17.84 4.83
C LYS A 227 -28.42 19.16 4.85
N HIS A 228 -27.11 19.08 5.05
CA HIS A 228 -26.23 20.25 5.10
C HIS A 228 -26.35 21.11 3.82
N ASP A 229 -26.34 22.45 3.95
CA ASP A 229 -26.57 23.38 2.83
C ASP A 229 -25.52 23.22 1.70
N GLN A 230 -24.29 22.85 2.06
CA GLN A 230 -23.18 22.57 1.13
C GLN A 230 -23.13 21.12 0.58
N THR A 231 -24.22 20.36 0.67
CA THR A 231 -24.28 18.97 0.15
C THR A 231 -23.70 18.80 -1.27
N PRO A 232 -23.99 19.68 -2.25
CA PRO A 232 -23.43 19.54 -3.60
C PRO A 232 -21.89 19.64 -3.63
N ALA A 233 -21.31 20.54 -2.84
CA ALA A 233 -19.85 20.71 -2.76
C ALA A 233 -19.19 19.53 -2.06
N ILE A 234 -19.80 19.03 -0.98
CA ILE A 234 -19.35 17.84 -0.22
C ILE A 234 -19.30 16.61 -1.14
N LEU A 235 -20.38 16.35 -1.88
CA LEU A 235 -20.47 15.24 -2.83
C LEU A 235 -19.39 15.33 -3.91
N LYS A 236 -19.21 16.51 -4.52
CA LYS A 236 -18.19 16.73 -5.53
C LYS A 236 -16.79 16.47 -4.97
N ARG A 237 -16.46 17.08 -3.82
CA ARG A 237 -15.15 16.94 -3.17
C ARG A 237 -14.85 15.49 -2.83
N HIS A 238 -15.82 14.75 -2.26
CA HIS A 238 -15.67 13.33 -1.98
C HIS A 238 -15.42 12.52 -3.26
N ALA A 239 -16.21 12.75 -4.32
CA ALA A 239 -16.04 12.07 -5.59
C ALA A 239 -14.65 12.30 -6.20
N ASP A 240 -14.13 13.52 -6.15
CA ASP A 240 -12.79 13.86 -6.64
C ASP A 240 -11.70 13.07 -5.87
N VAL A 241 -11.81 13.00 -4.53
CA VAL A 241 -10.88 12.23 -3.68
C VAL A 241 -10.95 10.74 -4.00
N ILE A 242 -12.15 10.17 -4.12
CA ILE A 242 -12.35 8.74 -4.45
C ILE A 242 -11.80 8.43 -5.85
N ALA A 243 -12.03 9.29 -6.83
CA ALA A 243 -11.49 9.11 -8.17
C ALA A 243 -9.95 9.06 -8.16
N ARG A 244 -9.31 9.96 -7.40
CA ARG A 244 -7.85 9.98 -7.24
C ARG A 244 -7.33 8.75 -6.49
N TRP A 245 -8.05 8.30 -5.46
CA TRP A 245 -7.76 7.05 -4.74
C TRP A 245 -7.81 5.83 -5.66
N GLN A 246 -8.87 5.67 -6.44
CA GLN A 246 -9.03 4.55 -7.37
C GLN A 246 -7.95 4.57 -8.46
N LYS A 247 -7.56 5.76 -8.94
CA LYS A 247 -6.44 5.91 -9.84
C LYS A 247 -5.12 5.43 -9.21
N LEU A 248 -4.82 5.83 -7.98
CA LEU A 248 -3.62 5.38 -7.26
C LEU A 248 -3.59 3.85 -7.12
N LEU A 249 -4.72 3.22 -6.79
CA LEU A 249 -4.82 1.75 -6.72
C LEU A 249 -4.54 1.09 -8.09
N GLY A 250 -5.11 1.65 -9.16
CA GLY A 250 -4.88 1.18 -10.53
C GLY A 250 -3.43 1.31 -10.97
N ASP A 251 -2.80 2.45 -10.68
CA ASP A 251 -1.39 2.71 -10.97
C ASP A 251 -0.49 1.75 -10.17
N SER A 252 -0.80 1.53 -8.88
CA SER A 252 -0.05 0.61 -8.00
C SER A 252 -0.10 -0.83 -8.53
N ASN A 253 -1.30 -1.30 -8.90
CA ASN A 253 -1.48 -2.63 -9.48
C ASN A 253 -0.75 -2.74 -10.82
N THR A 254 -0.81 -1.72 -11.68
CA THR A 254 -0.09 -1.71 -12.96
C THR A 254 1.42 -1.86 -12.75
N ARG A 255 1.99 -1.12 -11.79
CA ARG A 255 3.41 -1.24 -11.42
C ARG A 255 3.74 -2.64 -10.91
N LYS A 256 2.91 -3.21 -10.03
CA LYS A 256 3.07 -4.59 -9.54
C LYS A 256 3.08 -5.62 -10.66
N GLN A 257 2.13 -5.53 -11.61
CA GLN A 257 2.07 -6.45 -12.75
C GLN A 257 3.34 -6.36 -13.61
N ARG A 258 3.87 -5.16 -13.84
CA ARG A 258 5.15 -4.98 -14.56
C ARG A 258 6.33 -5.60 -13.80
N LEU A 259 6.40 -5.43 -12.49
CA LEU A 259 7.45 -6.05 -11.67
C LEU A 259 7.38 -7.60 -11.73
N LEU A 260 6.18 -8.17 -11.67
CA LEU A 260 5.98 -9.62 -11.81
C LEU A 260 6.40 -10.12 -13.20
N GLN A 261 6.08 -9.38 -14.27
CA GLN A 261 6.53 -9.71 -15.62
C GLN A 261 8.06 -9.68 -15.73
N MET A 262 8.72 -8.67 -15.15
CA MET A 262 10.18 -8.62 -15.13
C MET A 262 10.78 -9.76 -14.31
N GLN A 263 10.19 -10.11 -13.17
CA GLN A 263 10.63 -11.23 -12.34
C GLN A 263 10.62 -12.54 -13.15
N GLU A 264 9.55 -12.79 -13.90
CA GLU A 264 9.43 -13.99 -14.72
C GLU A 264 10.44 -13.99 -15.87
N GLN A 265 10.65 -12.83 -16.53
CA GLN A 265 11.67 -12.69 -17.56
C GLN A 265 13.08 -13.00 -17.02
N PHE A 266 13.45 -12.45 -15.86
CA PHE A 266 14.75 -12.74 -15.24
C PHE A 266 14.85 -14.20 -14.78
N ARG A 267 13.76 -14.80 -14.28
CA ARG A 267 13.72 -16.24 -13.94
C ARG A 267 14.01 -17.11 -15.17
N GLN A 268 13.43 -16.76 -16.32
CA GLN A 268 13.69 -17.46 -17.58
C GLN A 268 15.14 -17.30 -18.04
N ILE A 269 15.71 -16.10 -17.94
CA ILE A 269 17.11 -15.84 -18.27
C ILE A 269 18.05 -16.67 -17.39
N GLU A 270 17.80 -16.71 -16.08
CA GLU A 270 18.57 -17.50 -15.11
C GLU A 270 18.56 -19.00 -15.46
N GLU A 271 17.39 -19.54 -15.83
CA GLU A 271 17.24 -20.94 -16.26
C GLU A 271 18.03 -21.23 -17.54
N LEU A 272 17.96 -20.32 -18.53
CA LEU A 272 18.73 -20.43 -19.77
C LEU A 272 20.24 -20.36 -19.49
N TYR A 273 20.69 -19.45 -18.63
CA TYR A 273 22.10 -19.34 -18.26
C TYR A 273 22.63 -20.61 -17.60
N LEU A 274 21.89 -21.17 -16.63
CA LEU A 274 22.27 -22.42 -15.98
C LEU A 274 22.30 -23.60 -16.97
N THR A 275 21.31 -23.65 -17.88
CA THR A 275 21.24 -24.68 -18.91
C THR A 275 22.42 -24.60 -19.87
N PHE A 276 22.74 -23.40 -20.36
CA PHE A 276 23.90 -23.16 -21.22
C PHE A 276 25.20 -23.53 -20.49
N ALA A 277 25.40 -23.07 -19.25
CA ALA A 277 26.60 -23.36 -18.46
C ALA A 277 26.82 -24.87 -18.28
N LYS A 278 25.76 -25.61 -17.94
CA LYS A 278 25.81 -27.06 -17.78
C LYS A 278 26.15 -27.76 -19.09
N LYS A 279 25.49 -27.40 -20.20
CA LYS A 279 25.75 -28.00 -21.51
C LYS A 279 27.15 -27.66 -22.03
N ALA A 280 27.60 -26.42 -21.87
CA ALA A 280 28.91 -25.96 -22.31
C ALA A 280 30.02 -26.69 -21.56
N SER A 281 29.87 -26.90 -20.24
CA SER A 281 30.84 -27.67 -19.45
C SER A 281 30.89 -29.15 -19.88
N ALA A 282 29.74 -29.76 -20.17
CA ALA A 282 29.69 -31.15 -20.65
C ALA A 282 30.32 -31.28 -22.04
N PHE A 283 30.01 -30.35 -22.94
CA PHE A 283 30.56 -30.29 -24.28
C PHE A 283 32.08 -30.07 -24.27
N ASN A 284 32.57 -29.16 -23.42
CA ASN A 284 34.01 -28.93 -23.29
C ASN A 284 34.74 -30.17 -22.75
N SER A 285 34.19 -30.86 -21.75
CA SER A 285 34.79 -32.10 -21.25
C SER A 285 34.82 -33.20 -22.32
N TRP A 286 33.76 -33.32 -23.12
CA TRP A 286 33.75 -34.24 -24.26
C TRP A 286 34.81 -33.86 -25.30
N PHE A 287 34.96 -32.56 -25.61
CA PHE A 287 35.95 -32.05 -26.54
C PHE A 287 37.39 -32.33 -26.06
N GLU A 288 37.71 -32.07 -24.79
CA GLU A 288 39.05 -32.32 -24.23
C GLU A 288 39.45 -33.80 -24.37
N ASN A 289 38.54 -34.73 -24.04
CA ASN A 289 38.78 -36.16 -24.21
C ASN A 289 38.97 -36.53 -25.69
N ALA A 290 38.14 -35.96 -26.58
CA ALA A 290 38.25 -36.19 -28.02
C ALA A 290 39.57 -35.64 -28.59
N GLU A 291 40.02 -34.48 -28.13
CA GLU A 291 41.29 -33.89 -28.53
C GLU A 291 42.48 -34.74 -28.07
N GLU A 292 42.46 -35.24 -26.82
CA GLU A 292 43.47 -36.15 -26.30
C GLU A 292 43.56 -37.44 -27.15
N ASP A 293 42.43 -38.12 -27.36
CA ASP A 293 42.36 -39.38 -28.13
C ASP A 293 42.82 -39.22 -29.59
N LEU A 294 42.52 -38.07 -30.22
CA LEU A 294 42.86 -37.82 -31.62
C LEU A 294 44.30 -37.36 -31.82
N THR A 295 44.90 -36.70 -30.83
CA THR A 295 46.28 -36.21 -30.89
C THR A 295 47.31 -37.28 -30.48
N ASP A 296 46.86 -38.40 -29.91
CA ASP A 296 47.70 -39.55 -29.56
C ASP A 296 48.48 -40.09 -30.77
N PRO A 297 49.82 -40.13 -30.78
CA PRO A 297 50.60 -40.47 -31.96
C PRO A 297 50.23 -41.83 -32.59
N VAL A 298 49.95 -41.86 -33.91
CA VAL A 298 49.68 -43.12 -34.62
C VAL A 298 50.95 -43.98 -34.67
N ARG A 299 50.99 -45.08 -33.91
CA ARG A 299 52.09 -46.06 -33.96
C ARG A 299 51.54 -47.48 -33.89
N CYS A 300 51.89 -48.29 -34.88
CA CYS A 300 51.54 -49.70 -34.93
C CYS A 300 52.64 -50.53 -35.62
N ASN A 301 52.63 -51.84 -35.40
CA ASN A 301 53.64 -52.77 -35.91
C ASN A 301 53.05 -53.84 -36.87
N SER A 302 51.73 -53.89 -37.01
CA SER A 302 50.99 -54.86 -37.82
C SER A 302 49.85 -54.23 -38.62
N ILE A 303 49.37 -54.94 -39.66
CA ILE A 303 48.20 -54.54 -40.44
C ILE A 303 46.93 -54.59 -39.58
N GLU A 304 46.85 -55.54 -38.65
CA GLU A 304 45.72 -55.71 -37.75
C GLU A 304 45.57 -54.53 -36.79
N GLU A 305 46.69 -54.05 -36.22
CA GLU A 305 46.69 -52.87 -35.33
C GLU A 305 46.24 -51.60 -36.04
N ILE A 306 46.72 -51.34 -37.27
CA ILE A 306 46.28 -50.15 -38.02
C ILE A 306 44.81 -50.22 -38.46
N ARG A 307 44.31 -51.43 -38.75
CA ARG A 307 42.86 -51.62 -39.01
C ARG A 307 42.04 -51.29 -37.77
N ALA A 308 42.44 -51.79 -36.60
CA ALA A 308 41.75 -51.49 -35.35
C ALA A 308 41.72 -49.97 -35.04
N LEU A 309 42.83 -49.26 -35.25
CA LEU A 309 42.88 -47.80 -35.07
C LEU A 309 41.96 -47.05 -36.05
N ARG A 310 41.89 -47.49 -37.31
CA ARG A 310 40.98 -46.91 -38.31
C ARG A 310 39.52 -47.18 -37.99
N ASP A 311 39.20 -48.38 -37.51
CA ASP A 311 37.84 -48.73 -37.09
C ASP A 311 37.41 -47.90 -35.88
N ALA A 312 38.30 -47.72 -34.89
CA ALA A 312 38.05 -46.84 -33.74
C ALA A 312 37.83 -45.38 -34.18
N HIS A 313 38.64 -44.87 -35.12
CA HIS A 313 38.47 -43.52 -35.66
C HIS A 313 37.15 -43.37 -36.43
N ALA A 314 36.74 -44.37 -37.20
CA ALA A 314 35.45 -44.37 -37.90
C ALA A 314 34.27 -44.39 -36.91
N GLN A 315 34.37 -45.14 -35.81
CA GLN A 315 33.37 -45.11 -34.73
C GLN A 315 33.30 -43.74 -34.06
N PHE A 316 34.45 -43.12 -33.79
CA PHE A 316 34.50 -41.75 -33.28
C PHE A 316 33.81 -40.76 -34.24
N GLN A 317 34.13 -40.82 -35.54
CA GLN A 317 33.51 -39.97 -36.58
C GLN A 317 31.99 -40.16 -36.65
N ALA A 318 31.48 -41.37 -36.43
CA ALA A 318 30.04 -41.62 -36.36
C ALA A 318 29.38 -40.91 -35.16
N SER A 319 30.10 -40.78 -34.03
CA SER A 319 29.60 -40.10 -32.84
C SER A 319 29.53 -38.57 -32.97
N LEU A 320 30.26 -37.98 -33.94
CA LEU A 320 30.27 -36.53 -34.19
C LEU A 320 28.89 -35.95 -34.51
N SER A 321 27.99 -36.75 -35.09
CA SER A 321 26.62 -36.32 -35.38
C SER A 321 25.86 -35.91 -34.10
N SER A 322 26.07 -36.63 -32.99
CA SER A 322 25.49 -36.31 -31.69
C SER A 322 26.12 -35.06 -31.10
N ALA A 323 27.46 -34.95 -31.16
CA ALA A 323 28.16 -33.79 -30.63
C ALA A 323 27.85 -32.50 -31.41
N GLN A 324 27.67 -32.59 -32.74
CA GLN A 324 27.21 -31.49 -33.58
C GLN A 324 25.81 -31.02 -33.14
N ALA A 325 24.89 -31.94 -32.82
CA ALA A 325 23.56 -31.57 -32.32
C ALA A 325 23.63 -30.87 -30.95
N ASP A 326 24.51 -31.33 -30.05
CA ASP A 326 24.73 -30.66 -28.76
C ASP A 326 25.33 -29.25 -28.93
N PHE A 327 26.24 -29.08 -29.89
CA PHE A 327 26.83 -27.80 -30.26
C PHE A 327 25.80 -26.83 -30.85
N GLU A 328 24.95 -27.30 -31.77
CA GLU A 328 23.85 -26.51 -32.32
C GLU A 328 22.85 -26.11 -31.22
N ALA A 329 22.53 -27.01 -30.29
CA ALA A 329 21.67 -26.68 -29.16
C ALA A 329 22.28 -25.62 -28.22
N LEU A 330 23.61 -25.55 -28.10
CA LEU A 330 24.30 -24.48 -27.38
C LEU A 330 24.20 -23.14 -28.12
N ALA A 331 24.34 -23.15 -29.45
CA ALA A 331 24.17 -21.96 -30.29
C ALA A 331 22.75 -21.39 -30.18
N ASP A 332 21.73 -22.26 -30.23
CA ASP A 332 20.33 -21.87 -30.08
C ASP A 332 20.05 -21.25 -28.70
N LEU A 333 20.63 -21.81 -27.64
CA LEU A 333 20.51 -21.26 -26.29
C LEU A 333 21.19 -19.88 -26.19
N ASP A 334 22.39 -19.71 -26.75
CA ASP A 334 23.09 -18.43 -26.77
C ASP A 334 22.30 -17.37 -27.55
N GLN A 335 21.72 -17.74 -28.69
CA GLN A 335 20.85 -16.84 -29.46
C GLN A 335 19.61 -16.42 -28.66
N GLN A 336 18.96 -17.37 -27.96
CA GLN A 336 17.82 -17.07 -27.10
C GLN A 336 18.22 -16.12 -25.96
N ILE A 337 19.34 -16.40 -25.27
CA ILE A 337 19.88 -15.54 -24.21
C ILE A 337 20.14 -14.12 -24.74
N LYS A 338 20.84 -13.99 -25.87
CA LYS A 338 21.14 -12.69 -26.50
C LYS A 338 19.88 -11.91 -26.90
N SER A 339 18.78 -12.60 -27.22
CA SER A 339 17.50 -11.94 -27.54
C SER A 339 16.91 -11.13 -26.38
N PHE A 340 17.27 -11.46 -25.13
CA PHE A 340 16.88 -10.71 -23.95
C PHE A 340 17.75 -9.46 -23.68
N ASN A 341 18.79 -9.23 -24.50
CA ASN A 341 19.73 -8.11 -24.36
C ASN A 341 20.40 -8.03 -22.97
N VAL A 342 20.87 -9.18 -22.51
CA VAL A 342 21.50 -9.37 -21.19
C VAL A 342 23.02 -9.46 -21.29
N GLY A 343 23.70 -9.32 -20.15
CA GLY A 343 25.16 -9.38 -20.06
C GLY A 343 25.74 -10.79 -20.23
N ALA A 344 27.00 -10.96 -19.81
CA ALA A 344 27.64 -12.28 -19.83
C ALA A 344 27.01 -13.23 -18.80
N ASN A 345 27.02 -14.53 -19.10
CA ASN A 345 26.55 -15.58 -18.21
C ASN A 345 27.43 -15.64 -16.94
N PRO A 346 26.88 -15.46 -15.73
CA PRO A 346 27.67 -15.45 -14.50
C PRO A 346 28.10 -16.86 -14.03
N TYR A 347 27.53 -17.93 -14.59
CA TYR A 347 27.77 -19.31 -14.17
C TYR A 347 28.83 -20.05 -14.97
N THR A 348 29.33 -19.44 -16.04
CA THR A 348 30.38 -20.04 -16.87
C THR A 348 31.22 -18.98 -17.56
N TRP A 349 32.49 -19.30 -17.77
CA TRP A 349 33.40 -18.48 -18.58
C TRP A 349 33.39 -18.91 -20.05
N PHE A 350 32.75 -20.03 -20.39
CA PHE A 350 32.61 -20.47 -21.77
C PHE A 350 31.66 -19.54 -22.52
N THR A 351 32.13 -18.97 -23.62
CA THR A 351 31.31 -18.21 -24.56
C THR A 351 31.05 -19.05 -25.80
N MET A 352 29.93 -18.79 -26.50
CA MET A 352 29.67 -19.48 -27.77
C MET A 352 30.80 -19.26 -28.79
N GLU A 353 31.39 -18.06 -28.82
CA GLU A 353 32.54 -17.74 -29.67
C GLU A 353 33.76 -18.63 -29.36
N ALA A 354 34.07 -18.85 -28.08
CA ALA A 354 35.17 -19.74 -27.70
C ALA A 354 34.89 -21.20 -28.06
N LEU A 355 33.64 -21.65 -27.91
CA LEU A 355 33.24 -23.01 -28.29
C LEU A 355 33.24 -23.21 -29.81
N GLU A 356 32.92 -22.18 -30.59
CA GLU A 356 33.04 -22.21 -32.05
C GLU A 356 34.49 -22.44 -32.50
N ASP A 357 35.44 -21.78 -31.84
CA ASP A 357 36.85 -21.92 -32.14
C ASP A 357 37.38 -23.31 -31.77
N THR A 358 36.99 -23.86 -30.61
CA THR A 358 37.36 -25.24 -30.23
C THR A 358 36.74 -26.26 -31.19
N TRP A 359 35.47 -26.08 -31.58
CA TRP A 359 34.81 -26.96 -32.56
C TRP A 359 35.53 -26.95 -33.92
N ARG A 360 35.91 -25.77 -34.42
CA ARG A 360 36.71 -25.64 -35.65
C ARG A 360 38.07 -26.32 -35.53
N ASN A 361 38.73 -26.21 -34.36
CA ASN A 361 39.99 -26.88 -34.11
C ASN A 361 39.83 -28.42 -34.14
N LEU A 362 38.77 -28.96 -33.51
CA LEU A 362 38.49 -30.40 -33.55
C LEU A 362 38.38 -30.92 -34.98
N GLN A 363 37.61 -30.21 -35.81
CA GLN A 363 37.42 -30.58 -37.22
C GLN A 363 38.73 -30.59 -38.00
N LYS A 364 39.70 -29.75 -37.63
CA LYS A 364 41.04 -29.76 -38.22
C LYS A 364 41.83 -30.97 -37.75
N ILE A 365 41.84 -31.26 -36.44
CA ILE A 365 42.53 -32.42 -35.85
C ILE A 365 42.02 -33.73 -36.46
N ILE A 366 40.70 -33.87 -36.64
CA ILE A 366 40.10 -35.05 -37.26
C ILE A 366 40.66 -35.27 -38.68
N LYS A 367 40.73 -34.21 -39.50
CA LYS A 367 41.28 -34.28 -40.86
C LYS A 367 42.76 -34.66 -40.86
N GLU A 368 43.53 -34.14 -39.90
CA GLU A 368 44.94 -34.50 -39.74
C GLU A 368 45.09 -35.97 -39.34
N ARG A 369 44.26 -36.45 -38.41
CA ARG A 369 44.20 -37.85 -37.98
C ARG A 369 43.87 -38.81 -39.11
N ASP A 370 42.90 -38.47 -39.96
CA ASP A 370 42.57 -39.25 -41.16
C ASP A 370 43.81 -39.42 -42.08
N ILE A 371 44.56 -38.34 -42.29
CA ILE A 371 45.77 -38.35 -43.13
C ILE A 371 46.87 -39.21 -42.49
N GLU A 372 47.09 -39.09 -41.18
CA GLU A 372 48.10 -39.87 -40.46
C GLU A 372 47.78 -41.36 -40.47
N LEU A 373 46.54 -41.75 -40.19
CA LEU A 373 46.09 -43.13 -40.24
C LEU A 373 46.20 -43.72 -41.66
N ALA A 374 45.91 -42.94 -42.69
CA ALA A 374 46.06 -43.38 -44.08
C ALA A 374 47.52 -43.62 -44.45
N LYS A 375 48.43 -42.71 -44.07
CA LYS A 375 49.88 -42.87 -44.29
C LYS A 375 50.44 -44.08 -43.55
N GLU A 376 50.05 -44.25 -42.29
CA GLU A 376 50.50 -45.39 -41.50
C GLU A 376 49.97 -46.72 -42.05
N ALA A 377 48.72 -46.75 -42.52
CA ALA A 377 48.15 -47.93 -43.19
C ALA A 377 48.95 -48.30 -44.44
N GLN A 378 49.25 -47.33 -45.30
CA GLN A 378 50.08 -47.56 -46.47
C GLN A 378 51.46 -48.11 -46.09
N ARG A 379 52.10 -47.52 -45.06
CA ARG A 379 53.40 -47.99 -44.56
C ARG A 379 53.35 -49.44 -44.07
N GLN A 380 52.31 -49.83 -43.34
CA GLN A 380 52.17 -51.22 -42.86
C GLN A 380 51.88 -52.20 -44.00
N GLU A 381 51.08 -51.81 -44.99
CA GLU A 381 50.84 -52.61 -46.20
C GLU A 381 52.12 -52.82 -47.02
N GLU A 382 52.93 -51.77 -47.19
CA GLU A 382 54.24 -51.86 -47.84
C GLU A 382 55.22 -52.75 -47.05
N ASN A 383 55.28 -52.59 -45.73
CA ASN A 383 56.12 -53.43 -44.86
C ASN A 383 55.71 -54.90 -44.92
N ASP A 384 54.40 -55.21 -44.88
CA ASP A 384 53.89 -56.58 -45.01
C ASP A 384 54.19 -57.17 -46.40
N LYS A 385 54.06 -56.38 -47.46
CA LYS A 385 54.46 -56.78 -48.82
C LYS A 385 55.94 -57.14 -48.87
N LEU A 386 56.82 -56.30 -48.33
CA LEU A 386 58.26 -56.57 -48.26
C LEU A 386 58.56 -57.84 -47.43
N ARG A 387 57.87 -58.05 -46.31
CA ARG A 387 57.99 -59.27 -45.49
C ARG A 387 57.57 -60.51 -46.28
N LYS A 388 56.47 -60.45 -47.04
CA LYS A 388 55.99 -61.54 -47.91
C LYS A 388 56.95 -61.82 -49.07
N GLU A 389 57.47 -60.79 -49.72
CA GLU A 389 58.46 -60.93 -50.80
C GLU A 389 59.77 -61.53 -50.28
N PHE A 390 60.29 -61.01 -49.17
CA PHE A 390 61.47 -61.57 -48.52
C PHE A 390 61.22 -63.03 -48.14
N ALA A 391 60.10 -63.36 -47.49
CA ALA A 391 59.76 -64.73 -47.14
C ALA A 391 59.68 -65.64 -48.37
N LYS A 392 59.08 -65.18 -49.47
CA LYS A 392 59.02 -65.93 -50.74
C LYS A 392 60.42 -66.24 -51.27
N HIS A 393 61.28 -65.22 -51.37
CA HIS A 393 62.64 -65.38 -51.88
C HIS A 393 63.52 -66.20 -50.94
N ALA A 394 63.45 -65.95 -49.63
CA ALA A 394 64.20 -66.68 -48.61
C ALA A 394 63.77 -68.14 -48.53
N ASN A 395 62.47 -68.44 -48.60
CA ASN A 395 61.96 -69.81 -48.61
C ASN A 395 62.38 -70.55 -49.89
N ALA A 396 62.29 -69.89 -51.06
CA ALA A 396 62.76 -70.46 -52.32
C ALA A 396 64.27 -70.72 -52.29
N PHE A 397 65.06 -69.79 -51.77
CA PHE A 397 66.50 -69.94 -51.60
C PHE A 397 66.86 -71.03 -50.60
N HIS A 398 66.14 -71.11 -49.48
CA HIS A 398 66.31 -72.16 -48.48
C HIS A 398 65.96 -73.55 -49.05
N GLN A 399 64.90 -73.64 -49.85
CA GLN A 399 64.52 -74.86 -50.55
C GLN A 399 65.62 -75.26 -51.55
N TRP A 400 66.10 -74.32 -52.37
CA TRP A 400 67.22 -74.57 -53.30
C TRP A 400 68.49 -75.02 -52.57
N LEU A 401 68.85 -74.38 -51.44
CA LEU A 401 69.99 -74.78 -50.61
C LEU A 401 69.81 -76.21 -50.08
N THR A 402 68.61 -76.54 -49.62
CA THR A 402 68.29 -77.86 -49.07
C THR A 402 68.37 -78.92 -50.17
N GLU A 403 67.75 -78.69 -51.33
CA GLU A 403 67.82 -79.58 -52.50
C GLU A 403 69.26 -79.75 -53.00
N THR A 404 70.01 -78.65 -53.11
CA THR A 404 71.42 -78.67 -53.54
C THR A 404 72.28 -79.46 -52.56
N ARG A 405 72.12 -79.23 -51.25
CA ARG A 405 72.82 -79.99 -50.20
C ARG A 405 72.49 -81.48 -50.27
N THR A 406 71.23 -81.86 -50.42
CA THR A 406 70.82 -83.26 -50.56
C THR A 406 71.43 -83.89 -51.81
N SER A 407 71.37 -83.21 -52.96
CA SER A 407 71.96 -83.69 -54.22
C SER A 407 73.49 -83.86 -54.16
N MET A 408 74.19 -83.05 -53.37
CA MET A 408 75.63 -83.19 -53.14
C MET A 408 76.00 -84.30 -52.16
N MET A 409 75.10 -84.67 -51.24
CA MET A 409 75.30 -85.76 -50.26
C MET A 409 74.91 -87.13 -50.82
N GLU A 410 73.92 -87.18 -51.73
CA GLU A 410 73.40 -88.40 -52.36
C GLU A 410 73.96 -88.61 -53.77
N GLY A 411 75.28 -88.74 -53.90
CA GLY A 411 75.91 -89.06 -55.18
C GLY A 411 75.67 -90.53 -55.57
N SER A 412 75.00 -90.79 -56.70
CA SER A 412 74.89 -92.12 -57.32
C SER A 412 75.47 -92.11 -58.74
N GLY A 413 76.17 -93.18 -59.13
CA GLY A 413 76.87 -93.29 -60.42
C GLY A 413 78.39 -93.46 -60.30
N SER A 414 79.12 -93.42 -61.43
CA SER A 414 80.59 -93.52 -61.46
C SER A 414 81.28 -92.22 -61.01
N LEU A 415 82.54 -92.29 -60.59
CA LEU A 415 83.33 -91.12 -60.15
C LEU A 415 83.37 -89.99 -61.20
N GLU A 416 83.39 -90.35 -62.49
CA GLU A 416 83.36 -89.38 -63.60
C GLU A 416 82.01 -88.66 -63.71
N GLN A 417 80.90 -89.38 -63.46
CA GLN A 417 79.55 -88.81 -63.45
C GLN A 417 79.32 -87.90 -62.25
N GLN A 418 79.84 -88.26 -61.08
CA GLN A 418 79.78 -87.43 -59.88
C GLN A 418 80.61 -86.15 -60.03
N LEU A 419 81.81 -86.24 -60.63
CA LEU A 419 82.65 -85.07 -60.93
C LEU A 419 81.95 -84.10 -61.91
N GLU A 420 81.33 -84.63 -62.95
CA GLU A 420 80.60 -83.82 -63.94
C GLU A 420 79.33 -83.18 -63.37
N ALA A 421 78.58 -83.90 -62.52
CA ALA A 421 77.43 -83.36 -61.80
C ALA A 421 77.83 -82.24 -60.83
N THR A 422 78.96 -82.41 -60.14
CA THR A 422 79.51 -81.39 -59.23
C THR A 422 79.98 -80.15 -60.00
N LYS A 423 80.63 -80.32 -61.18
CA LYS A 423 81.00 -79.20 -62.05
C LYS A 423 79.81 -78.43 -62.59
N ARG A 424 78.72 -79.12 -63.00
CA ARG A 424 77.48 -78.47 -63.44
C ARG A 424 76.86 -77.66 -62.31
N LYS A 425 76.78 -78.22 -61.10
CA LYS A 425 76.26 -77.49 -59.93
C LYS A 425 77.15 -76.33 -59.52
N ALA A 426 78.48 -76.46 -59.62
CA ALA A 426 79.41 -75.35 -59.38
C ALA A 426 79.29 -74.20 -60.40
N ALA A 427 78.64 -74.41 -61.55
CA ALA A 427 78.31 -73.36 -62.50
C ALA A 427 76.91 -72.75 -62.28
N GLU A 428 76.06 -73.37 -61.45
CA GLU A 428 74.73 -72.88 -61.07
C GLU A 428 74.75 -72.03 -59.79
N VAL A 429 75.75 -72.20 -58.93
CA VAL A 429 76.08 -71.35 -57.77
C VAL A 429 76.87 -70.14 -58.26
#